data_AF-A0A2H0XFH1-F1
#
_entry.id   AF-A0A2H0XFH1-F1
#
_cell.length_a   1.000
_cell.length_b   1.000
_cell.length_c   1.000
_cell.angle_alpha   90.00
_cell.angle_beta   90.00
_cell.angle_gamma   90.00
#
_symmetry.space_group_name_H-M   'P 1'
#
loop_
_entity.id
_entity.type
_entity.pdbx_description
1 polymer ?
#
loop_
_entity_poly.entity_id
_entity_poly.type
_entity_poly.pdbx_seq_one_letter_code
_entity_poly.pdbx_strand_id
1 'polypeptide(L)'
;MVNKSKELDRANRHYLTALQALRTIKEQPLKITLKANTAIIGQNQIVQANNHENNRVPRASPCDYITLFATGEKKFRKDYQQNLVISPNDLGVFQLADYSQKVNINDLTRQAKKELKTHLLRSSIELLGYNLALTTSKTRFNGERTWFVCPLCGKRVGVIYKQQGNNKVGCFKCLNLKYRKQRYKGMIEATTKTP
;
A
#
# COMPACT_ATOMS: atom_id res chain seq x y z
N MET A 1 18.31 -41.72 43.88
CA MET A 1 17.20 -40.82 44.25
C MET A 1 17.64 -39.38 43.97
N VAL A 2 17.02 -38.69 42.99
CA VAL A 2 17.37 -37.29 42.67
C VAL A 2 16.90 -36.40 43.82
N ASN A 3 17.80 -35.59 44.37
CA ASN A 3 17.51 -34.67 45.47
C ASN A 3 16.53 -33.59 44.98
N LYS A 4 15.24 -33.73 45.34
CA LYS A 4 14.15 -32.81 44.93
C LYS A 4 14.44 -31.34 45.26
N SER A 5 15.23 -31.06 46.30
CA SER A 5 15.68 -29.72 46.66
C SER A 5 16.53 -29.05 45.58
N LYS A 6 17.46 -29.81 44.97
CA LYS A 6 18.35 -29.29 43.93
C LYS A 6 17.60 -28.96 42.62
N GLU A 7 16.58 -29.76 42.30
CA GLU A 7 15.71 -29.52 41.15
C GLU A 7 14.80 -28.30 41.37
N LEU A 8 14.29 -28.10 42.60
CA LEU A 8 13.52 -26.92 42.96
C LEU A 8 14.35 -25.63 42.83
N ASP A 9 15.60 -25.64 43.30
CA ASP A 9 16.52 -24.51 43.16
C ASP A 9 16.86 -24.21 41.69
N ARG A 10 16.99 -25.26 40.87
CA ARG A 10 17.21 -25.13 39.43
C ARG A 10 16.00 -24.47 38.75
N ALA A 11 14.79 -24.94 39.06
CA ALA A 11 13.56 -24.36 38.54
C ALA A 11 13.38 -22.89 38.95
N ASN A 12 13.66 -22.56 40.20
CA ASN A 12 13.57 -21.18 40.70
C ASN A 12 14.55 -20.23 39.99
N ARG A 13 15.78 -20.68 39.72
CA ARG A 13 16.74 -19.88 38.93
C ARG A 13 16.22 -19.61 37.51
N HIS A 14 15.73 -20.64 36.83
CA HIS A 14 15.17 -20.49 35.48
C HIS A 14 13.96 -19.54 35.46
N TYR A 15 13.09 -19.62 36.46
CA TYR A 15 11.94 -18.74 36.60
C TYR A 15 12.35 -17.27 36.78
N LEU A 16 13.32 -16.99 37.67
CA LEU A 16 13.83 -15.63 37.90
C LEU A 16 14.52 -15.05 36.66
N THR A 17 15.32 -15.86 35.95
CA THR A 17 15.94 -15.43 34.69
C THR A 17 14.90 -15.09 33.63
N ALA A 18 13.84 -15.88 33.51
CA ALA A 18 12.74 -15.62 32.58
C ALA A 18 12.02 -14.30 32.91
N LEU A 19 11.74 -14.04 34.19
CA LEU A 19 11.13 -12.77 34.62
C LEU A 19 12.02 -11.56 34.33
N GLN A 20 13.32 -11.68 34.54
CA GLN A 20 14.27 -10.60 34.25
C GLN A 20 14.34 -10.28 32.75
N ALA A 21 14.33 -11.31 31.89
CA ALA A 21 14.28 -11.14 30.44
C ALA A 21 12.97 -10.47 29.97
N LEU A 22 11.84 -10.78 30.60
CA LEU A 22 10.57 -10.15 30.26
C LEU A 22 10.53 -8.66 30.67
N ARG A 23 11.16 -8.30 31.79
CA ARG A 23 11.30 -6.90 32.21
C ARG A 23 12.18 -6.10 31.23
N THR A 24 13.30 -6.68 30.78
CA THR A 24 14.17 -6.00 29.81
C THR A 24 13.50 -5.83 28.44
N ILE A 25 12.67 -6.78 27.99
CA ILE A 25 11.86 -6.61 26.77
C ILE A 25 10.83 -5.48 26.93
N LYS A 26 10.22 -5.35 28.11
CA LYS A 26 9.22 -4.31 28.40
C LYS A 26 9.83 -2.91 28.49
N GLU A 27 11.06 -2.81 28.99
CA GLU A 27 11.72 -1.53 29.28
C GLU A 27 12.47 -0.92 28.09
N GLN A 28 12.61 -1.63 26.96
CA GLN A 28 13.25 -1.06 25.78
C GLN A 28 12.27 -0.14 25.04
N PRO A 29 12.39 1.21 25.11
CA PRO A 29 11.74 2.05 24.14
C PRO A 29 12.36 1.71 22.79
N LEU A 30 11.61 1.03 21.93
CA LEU A 30 11.97 0.88 20.53
C LEU A 30 12.07 2.28 19.94
N LYS A 31 13.29 2.82 19.87
CA LYS A 31 13.60 4.02 19.10
C LYS A 31 13.56 3.62 17.62
N ILE A 32 12.35 3.40 17.12
CA ILE A 32 12.12 3.14 15.71
C ILE A 32 12.48 4.44 15.00
N THR A 33 13.67 4.45 14.40
CA THR A 33 14.09 5.55 13.54
C THR A 33 13.39 5.32 12.21
N LEU A 34 12.11 5.67 12.14
CA LEU A 34 11.36 5.67 10.89
C LEU A 34 12.01 6.72 9.99
N LYS A 35 12.91 6.29 9.09
CA LYS A 35 13.25 7.06 7.91
C LYS A 35 12.03 7.03 7.00
N ALA A 36 11.02 7.83 7.35
CA ALA A 36 9.96 8.15 6.44
C ALA A 36 10.61 8.93 5.28
N ASN A 37 10.57 8.37 4.08
CA ASN A 37 10.77 9.15 2.86
C ASN A 37 9.55 10.07 2.68
N THR A 38 9.40 11.03 3.58
CA THR A 38 8.55 12.21 3.39
C THR A 38 9.48 13.34 2.97
N ALA A 39 10.01 13.23 1.75
CA ALA A 39 10.25 14.44 0.99
C ALA A 39 8.88 15.08 0.75
N ILE A 40 8.79 16.41 0.80
CA ILE A 40 7.58 17.24 0.62
C ILE A 40 6.80 17.58 1.92
N ILE A 41 7.46 17.88 3.05
CA ILE A 41 6.92 18.88 4.00
C ILE A 41 8.10 19.62 4.65
N GLY A 42 8.78 20.47 3.88
CA GLY A 42 9.91 21.27 4.38
C GLY A 42 10.15 22.60 3.65
N GLN A 43 9.47 22.85 2.53
CA GLN A 43 9.65 24.08 1.76
C GLN A 43 8.67 25.20 2.12
N ASN A 44 7.56 24.91 2.82
CA ASN A 44 6.57 25.94 3.17
C ASN A 44 6.89 26.73 4.45
N GLN A 45 7.79 26.25 5.31
CA GLN A 45 8.17 26.99 6.53
C GLN A 45 9.28 28.04 6.28
N ILE A 46 10.11 27.86 5.26
CA ILE A 46 11.16 28.83 4.89
C ILE A 46 10.54 30.06 4.21
N VAL A 47 9.45 29.89 3.46
CA VAL A 47 8.73 31.01 2.80
C VAL A 47 8.04 31.94 3.80
N GLN A 48 7.69 31.46 5.00
CA GLN A 48 7.03 32.31 6.02
C GLN A 48 8.02 33.08 6.90
N ALA A 49 9.28 32.65 7.01
CA ALA A 49 10.29 33.34 7.82
C ALA A 49 10.87 34.58 7.11
N ASN A 50 10.95 34.58 5.77
CA ASN A 50 11.56 35.69 5.02
C ASN A 50 10.64 36.90 4.79
N ASN A 51 9.36 36.82 5.17
CA ASN A 51 8.39 37.90 4.93
C ASN A 51 8.27 38.91 6.08
N HIS A 52 8.99 38.73 7.19
CA HIS A 52 8.84 39.58 8.38
C HIS A 52 9.89 40.70 8.55
N GLU A 53 10.93 40.80 7.70
CA GLU A 53 12.01 41.79 7.92
C GLU A 53 12.00 43.04 7.03
N ASN A 54 11.12 43.18 6.03
CA ASN A 54 11.17 44.32 5.10
C ASN A 54 10.01 45.33 5.24
N ASN A 55 9.70 45.73 6.48
CA ASN A 55 8.93 46.95 6.75
C ASN A 55 9.87 48.08 7.21
N ARG A 56 10.62 48.65 6.27
CA ARG A 56 11.15 50.02 6.38
C ARG A 56 10.70 50.80 5.16
N VAL A 57 9.86 51.81 5.40
CA VAL A 57 9.30 52.71 4.39
C VAL A 57 10.37 53.71 3.93
N PRO A 58 10.67 53.84 2.62
CA PRO A 58 11.35 55.02 2.10
C PRO A 58 10.32 56.07 1.70
N ARG A 59 10.57 57.32 2.10
CA ARG A 59 9.86 58.51 1.61
C ARG A 59 10.12 58.66 0.11
N ALA A 60 9.06 58.77 -0.69
CA ALA A 60 9.19 59.16 -2.08
C ALA A 60 9.36 60.69 -2.20
N SER A 61 10.32 61.13 -3.02
CA SER A 61 10.26 62.44 -3.68
C SER A 61 10.24 62.24 -5.20
N PRO A 62 9.61 63.16 -5.95
CA PRO A 62 9.17 62.91 -7.32
C PRO A 62 10.16 63.46 -8.34
N CYS A 63 10.47 62.68 -9.38
CA CYS A 63 10.51 63.11 -10.78
C CYS A 63 11.05 62.02 -11.70
N ASP A 64 10.53 62.07 -12.92
CA ASP A 64 11.13 61.66 -14.19
C ASP A 64 10.96 60.23 -14.72
N TYR A 65 10.19 60.22 -15.81
CA TYR A 65 10.49 59.58 -17.10
C TYR A 65 9.93 58.18 -17.37
N ILE A 66 8.66 58.21 -17.79
CA ILE A 66 8.14 57.62 -19.04
C ILE A 66 9.17 56.82 -19.87
N THR A 67 8.96 55.51 -20.06
CA THR A 67 8.56 54.93 -21.37
C THR A 67 8.54 53.40 -21.37
N LEU A 68 7.41 52.86 -21.88
CA LEU A 68 7.25 51.62 -22.67
C LEU A 68 7.63 50.30 -21.94
N PHE A 69 6.73 49.33 -21.73
CA PHE A 69 6.05 48.56 -22.77
C PHE A 69 4.73 47.94 -22.27
N ALA A 70 3.73 47.97 -23.16
CA ALA A 70 2.72 46.94 -23.40
C ALA A 70 2.07 46.24 -22.18
N THR A 71 1.08 46.95 -21.62
CA THR A 71 -0.27 46.46 -21.30
C THR A 71 -0.50 44.94 -21.28
N GLY A 72 -0.56 44.37 -20.08
CA GLY A 72 -1.02 42.99 -19.90
C GLY A 72 -1.25 42.51 -18.47
N GLU A 73 -1.09 43.34 -17.43
CA GLU A 73 -1.28 42.89 -16.05
C GLU A 73 -2.44 43.62 -15.38
N LYS A 74 -3.48 42.83 -15.11
CA LYS A 74 -4.69 43.23 -14.41
C LYS A 74 -4.29 43.76 -13.04
N LYS A 75 -4.55 45.06 -12.84
CA LYS A 75 -4.47 45.76 -11.55
C LYS A 75 -5.01 44.88 -10.43
N PHE A 76 -4.13 44.54 -9.50
CA PHE A 76 -4.47 44.05 -8.18
C PHE A 76 -5.18 45.20 -7.43
N ARG A 77 -6.48 45.34 -7.65
CA ARG A 77 -7.35 46.16 -6.81
C ARG A 77 -7.46 45.44 -5.45
N LYS A 78 -6.67 45.93 -4.49
CA LYS A 78 -7.17 46.07 -3.12
C LYS A 78 -8.48 46.86 -3.20
N ASP A 79 -9.41 46.52 -2.32
CA ASP A 79 -10.73 47.12 -2.10
C ASP A 79 -11.84 46.12 -2.37
N TYR A 80 -12.15 45.30 -1.37
CA TYR A 80 -13.54 44.90 -1.12
C TYR A 80 -13.68 44.30 0.28
N GLN A 81 -13.70 45.16 1.29
CA GLN A 81 -14.71 45.01 2.35
C GLN A 81 -16.04 45.39 1.71
N GLN A 82 -16.62 44.50 0.90
CA GLN A 82 -18.01 44.68 0.51
C GLN A 82 -18.87 44.31 1.71
N ASN A 83 -19.50 45.32 2.28
CA ASN A 83 -20.79 45.16 2.92
C ASN A 83 -21.68 44.44 1.91
N LEU A 84 -21.84 43.12 2.07
CA LEU A 84 -22.73 42.34 1.24
C LEU A 84 -24.14 42.86 1.47
N VAL A 85 -24.65 43.61 0.49
CA VAL A 85 -26.08 43.85 0.34
C VAL A 85 -26.66 42.48 0.00
N ILE A 86 -27.13 41.76 1.02
CA ILE A 86 -27.80 40.47 0.85
C ILE A 86 -29.07 40.77 0.05
N SER A 87 -29.06 40.46 -1.25
CA SER A 87 -30.29 40.49 -2.02
C SER A 87 -31.23 39.42 -1.44
N PRO A 88 -32.57 39.60 -1.45
CA PRO A 88 -33.50 38.60 -0.93
C PRO A 88 -33.35 37.19 -1.52
N ASN A 89 -32.65 37.07 -2.66
CA ASN A 89 -32.36 35.81 -3.36
C ASN A 89 -30.88 35.37 -3.30
N ASP A 90 -30.06 35.98 -2.44
CA ASP A 90 -28.66 35.59 -2.31
C ASP A 90 -28.54 34.36 -1.39
N LEU A 91 -28.69 33.17 -1.98
CA LEU A 91 -28.64 31.90 -1.24
C LEU A 91 -27.23 31.60 -0.66
N GLY A 92 -26.22 32.43 -0.95
CA GLY A 92 -24.84 32.22 -0.51
C GLY A 92 -24.02 31.41 -1.52
N VAL A 93 -22.70 31.52 -1.41
CA VAL A 93 -21.75 30.83 -2.30
C VAL A 93 -21.61 29.37 -1.85
N PHE A 94 -22.58 28.54 -2.21
CA PHE A 94 -22.43 27.09 -2.05
C PHE A 94 -21.52 26.57 -3.16
N GLN A 95 -20.41 25.93 -2.78
CA GLN A 95 -19.67 25.11 -3.73
C GLN A 95 -20.54 23.92 -4.10
N LEU A 96 -20.92 23.81 -5.38
CA LEU A 96 -21.66 22.65 -5.86
C LEU A 96 -20.84 21.39 -5.61
N ALA A 97 -21.52 20.33 -5.17
CA ALA A 97 -20.90 19.05 -4.87
C ALA A 97 -20.14 18.47 -6.09
N ASP A 98 -20.53 18.86 -7.30
CA ASP A 98 -19.89 18.45 -8.56
C ASP A 98 -18.43 18.91 -8.67
N TYR A 99 -18.04 19.98 -7.97
CA TYR A 99 -16.65 20.46 -7.92
C TYR A 99 -15.87 19.91 -6.74
N SER A 100 -16.50 19.09 -5.89
CA SER A 100 -15.85 18.48 -4.73
C SER A 100 -15.22 17.13 -5.08
N GLN A 101 -14.09 16.81 -4.47
CA GLN A 101 -13.47 15.49 -4.61
C GLN A 101 -14.30 14.44 -3.86
N LYS A 102 -15.04 13.60 -4.59
CA LYS A 102 -15.79 12.49 -4.00
C LYS A 102 -14.86 11.29 -3.74
N VAL A 103 -14.73 10.92 -2.47
CA VAL A 103 -14.04 9.68 -2.07
C VAL A 103 -15.07 8.69 -1.54
N ASN A 104 -15.19 7.54 -2.20
CA ASN A 104 -16.09 6.46 -1.78
C ASN A 104 -15.31 5.37 -1.05
N ILE A 105 -15.76 5.00 0.15
CA ILE A 105 -15.15 3.94 0.94
C ILE A 105 -15.14 2.58 0.22
N ASN A 106 -16.15 2.31 -0.61
CA ASN A 106 -16.23 1.07 -1.36
C ASN A 106 -15.13 0.98 -2.43
N ASP A 107 -14.77 2.10 -3.04
CA ASP A 107 -13.70 2.14 -4.04
C ASP A 107 -12.33 1.94 -3.38
N LEU A 108 -12.11 2.60 -2.24
CA LEU A 108 -10.88 2.44 -1.45
C LEU A 108 -10.71 0.99 -0.96
N THR A 109 -11.76 0.40 -0.39
CA THR A 109 -11.70 -0.99 0.10
C THR A 109 -11.52 -1.98 -1.05
N ARG A 110 -12.11 -1.72 -2.23
CA ARG A 110 -11.89 -2.54 -3.44
C ARG A 110 -10.44 -2.46 -3.92
N GLN A 111 -9.86 -1.26 -3.95
CA GLN A 111 -8.47 -1.03 -4.34
C GLN A 111 -7.51 -1.72 -3.37
N ALA A 112 -7.68 -1.50 -2.06
CA ALA A 112 -6.83 -2.10 -1.03
C ALA A 112 -6.85 -3.63 -1.09
N LYS A 113 -8.04 -4.25 -1.24
CA LYS A 113 -8.16 -5.70 -1.39
C LYS A 113 -7.44 -6.22 -2.63
N LYS A 114 -7.49 -5.49 -3.75
CA LYS A 114 -6.81 -5.86 -4.99
C LYS A 114 -5.29 -5.84 -4.81
N GLU A 115 -4.76 -4.75 -4.28
CA GLU A 115 -3.32 -4.58 -4.03
C GLU A 115 -2.81 -5.65 -3.07
N LEU A 116 -3.44 -5.78 -1.89
CA LEU A 116 -3.08 -6.79 -0.90
C LEU A 116 -3.09 -8.21 -1.47
N LYS A 117 -4.13 -8.56 -2.24
CA LYS A 117 -4.20 -9.86 -2.90
C LYS A 117 -3.01 -10.10 -3.83
N THR A 118 -2.62 -9.10 -4.63
CA THR A 118 -1.47 -9.25 -5.54
C THR A 118 -0.14 -9.41 -4.78
N HIS A 119 0.04 -8.67 -3.69
CA HIS A 119 1.25 -8.77 -2.87
C HIS A 119 1.34 -10.10 -2.12
N LEU A 120 0.25 -10.57 -1.51
CA LEU A 120 0.20 -11.86 -0.81
C LEU A 120 0.46 -13.04 -1.76
N LEU A 121 -0.04 -12.97 -2.99
CA LEU A 121 0.23 -14.00 -3.99
C LEU A 121 1.71 -13.98 -4.41
N ARG A 122 2.32 -12.80 -4.58
CA ARG A 122 3.75 -12.71 -4.91
C ARG A 122 4.63 -13.22 -3.77
N SER A 123 4.38 -12.79 -2.54
CA SER A 123 5.19 -13.21 -1.38
C SER A 123 5.06 -14.71 -1.10
N SER A 124 3.87 -15.29 -1.23
CA SER A 124 3.68 -16.74 -1.08
C SER A 124 4.44 -17.55 -2.13
N ILE A 125 4.53 -17.06 -3.37
CA ILE A 125 5.30 -17.69 -4.44
C ILE A 125 6.81 -17.62 -4.13
N GLU A 126 7.29 -16.47 -3.67
CA GLU A 126 8.70 -16.26 -3.29
C GLU A 126 9.12 -17.16 -2.11
N LEU A 127 8.27 -17.29 -1.08
CA LEU A 127 8.51 -18.18 0.06
C LEU A 127 8.59 -19.66 -0.33
N LEU A 128 7.87 -20.06 -1.37
CA LEU A 128 7.95 -21.41 -1.94
C LEU A 128 9.22 -21.63 -2.76
N GLY A 129 10.01 -20.57 -3.01
CA GLY A 129 11.27 -20.61 -3.75
C GLY A 129 11.08 -20.74 -5.27
N TYR A 130 9.92 -20.37 -5.81
CA TYR A 130 9.67 -20.42 -7.25
C TYR A 130 9.58 -19.03 -7.85
N ASN A 131 10.23 -18.81 -8.99
CA ASN A 131 10.05 -17.58 -9.76
C ASN A 131 8.94 -17.78 -10.80
N LEU A 132 7.69 -17.54 -10.38
CA LEU A 132 6.51 -17.69 -11.22
C LEU A 132 5.88 -16.32 -11.51
N ALA A 133 5.72 -16.01 -12.79
CA ALA A 133 4.99 -14.81 -13.19
C ALA A 133 3.47 -15.00 -13.05
N LEU A 134 2.81 -13.93 -12.62
CA LEU A 134 1.36 -13.84 -12.48
C LEU A 134 0.79 -12.98 -13.60
N THR A 135 -0.36 -13.37 -14.13
CA THR A 135 -1.11 -12.58 -15.12
C THR A 135 -2.57 -12.49 -14.73
N THR A 136 -3.21 -11.35 -14.98
CA THR A 136 -4.63 -11.15 -14.74
C THR A 136 -5.40 -11.10 -16.05
N SER A 137 -6.65 -11.56 -16.03
CA SER A 137 -7.60 -11.37 -17.12
C SER A 137 -8.89 -10.77 -16.58
N LYS A 138 -9.47 -9.82 -17.30
CA LYS A 138 -10.81 -9.28 -16.98
C LYS A 138 -11.88 -10.34 -17.28
N THR A 139 -12.85 -10.47 -16.40
CA THR A 139 -14.06 -11.27 -16.61
C THR A 139 -15.18 -10.39 -17.16
N ARG A 140 -16.26 -11.00 -17.65
CA ARG A 140 -17.43 -10.29 -18.19
C ARG A 140 -18.06 -9.29 -17.21
N PHE A 141 -17.92 -9.53 -15.90
CA PHE A 141 -18.56 -8.75 -14.84
C PHE A 141 -17.57 -7.87 -14.07
N ASN A 142 -16.58 -7.28 -14.75
CA ASN A 142 -15.54 -6.43 -14.13
C ASN A 142 -14.75 -7.10 -12.99
N GLY A 143 -14.79 -8.43 -12.91
CA GLY A 143 -13.93 -9.21 -12.02
C GLY A 143 -12.56 -9.44 -12.66
N GLU A 144 -11.58 -9.80 -11.84
CA GLU A 144 -10.24 -10.16 -12.31
C GLU A 144 -9.93 -11.60 -11.89
N ARG A 145 -9.53 -12.42 -12.86
CA ARG A 145 -9.04 -13.78 -12.62
C ARG A 145 -7.52 -13.79 -12.72
N THR A 146 -6.87 -14.27 -11.67
CA THR A 146 -5.42 -14.44 -11.60
C THR A 146 -5.04 -15.80 -12.17
N TRP A 147 -4.01 -15.81 -13.01
CA TRP A 147 -3.43 -16.98 -13.66
C TRP A 147 -1.94 -17.02 -13.40
N PHE A 148 -1.37 -18.22 -13.40
CA PHE A 148 0.07 -18.41 -13.46
C PHE A 148 0.54 -18.45 -14.91
N VAL A 149 1.73 -17.94 -15.17
CA VAL A 149 2.43 -18.14 -16.45
C VAL A 149 3.37 -19.33 -16.27
N CYS A 150 3.20 -20.34 -17.12
CA CYS A 150 4.07 -21.51 -17.05
C CYS A 150 5.49 -21.16 -17.51
N PRO A 151 6.55 -21.48 -16.73
CA PRO A 151 7.93 -21.16 -17.09
C PRO A 151 8.41 -21.92 -18.34
N LEU A 152 7.88 -23.12 -18.60
CA LEU A 152 8.30 -23.95 -19.74
C LEU A 152 7.64 -23.59 -21.08
N CYS A 153 6.43 -23.02 -21.08
CA CYS A 153 5.67 -22.79 -22.32
C CYS A 153 5.05 -21.39 -22.44
N GLY A 154 5.18 -20.54 -21.43
CA GLY A 154 4.60 -19.19 -21.41
C GLY A 154 3.07 -19.12 -21.37
N LYS A 155 2.36 -20.26 -21.37
CA LYS A 155 0.90 -20.27 -21.36
C LYS A 155 0.34 -19.92 -19.99
N ARG A 156 -0.81 -19.25 -20.00
CA ARG A 156 -1.61 -18.96 -18.79
C ARG A 156 -2.31 -20.23 -18.31
N VAL A 157 -2.05 -20.62 -17.07
CA VAL A 157 -2.57 -21.84 -16.44
C VAL A 157 -3.10 -21.54 -15.04
N GLY A 158 -4.14 -22.28 -14.63
CA GLY A 158 -4.72 -22.11 -13.29
C GLY A 158 -3.96 -22.87 -12.20
N VAL A 159 -3.22 -23.91 -12.58
CA VAL A 159 -2.48 -24.79 -11.65
C VAL A 159 -1.11 -25.07 -12.24
N ILE A 160 -0.10 -24.97 -11.39
CA ILE A 160 1.28 -25.37 -11.67
C ILE A 160 1.62 -26.56 -10.79
N TYR A 161 2.34 -27.53 -11.35
CA TYR A 161 2.72 -28.75 -10.66
C TYR A 161 4.24 -28.77 -10.44
N LYS A 162 4.65 -29.42 -9.35
CA LYS A 162 6.05 -29.72 -9.03
C LYS A 162 6.28 -31.23 -9.15
N GLN A 163 7.34 -31.64 -9.84
CA GLN A 163 7.78 -33.04 -9.86
C GLN A 163 8.75 -33.30 -8.69
N GLN A 164 8.46 -34.32 -7.88
CA GLN A 164 9.21 -34.60 -6.64
C GLN A 164 10.68 -35.02 -6.88
N GLY A 165 11.03 -35.55 -8.06
CA GLY A 165 12.40 -35.99 -8.36
C GLY A 165 13.29 -34.98 -9.09
N ASN A 166 12.73 -34.22 -10.05
CA ASN A 166 13.52 -33.36 -10.95
C ASN A 166 13.54 -31.88 -10.54
N ASN A 167 12.84 -31.52 -9.45
CA ASN A 167 12.56 -30.14 -9.05
C ASN A 167 12.00 -29.24 -10.18
N LYS A 168 11.48 -29.86 -11.24
CA LYS A 168 10.88 -29.16 -12.37
C LYS A 168 9.48 -28.69 -11.99
N VAL A 169 9.22 -27.43 -12.33
CA VAL A 169 7.95 -26.76 -12.11
C VAL A 169 7.36 -26.40 -13.46
N GLY A 170 6.10 -26.74 -13.67
CA GLY A 170 5.50 -26.53 -14.98
C GLY A 170 4.02 -26.83 -15.06
N CYS A 171 3.47 -26.62 -16.26
CA CYS A 171 2.09 -26.92 -16.56
C CYS A 171 1.84 -28.43 -16.64
N PHE A 172 0.57 -28.83 -16.50
CA PHE A 172 0.14 -30.24 -16.63
C PHE A 172 0.65 -30.90 -17.92
N LYS A 173 0.52 -30.21 -19.07
CA LYS A 173 0.99 -30.70 -20.37
C LYS A 173 2.52 -30.76 -20.46
N CYS A 174 3.20 -29.79 -19.88
CA CYS A 174 4.66 -29.64 -19.93
C CYS A 174 5.37 -30.74 -19.16
N LEU A 175 4.76 -31.18 -18.06
CA LEU A 175 5.24 -32.28 -17.23
C LEU A 175 4.68 -33.64 -17.66
N ASN A 176 3.97 -33.70 -18.79
CA ASN A 176 3.32 -34.89 -19.34
C ASN A 176 2.49 -35.66 -18.27
N LEU A 177 1.81 -34.91 -17.41
CA LEU A 177 0.95 -35.50 -16.38
C LEU A 177 -0.32 -36.03 -17.04
N LYS A 178 -0.86 -37.12 -16.49
CA LYS A 178 -2.15 -37.68 -16.89
C LYS A 178 -3.04 -37.75 -15.66
N TYR A 179 -4.34 -37.52 -15.85
CA TYR A 179 -5.28 -37.66 -14.74
C TYR A 179 -5.44 -39.14 -14.41
N ARG A 180 -5.53 -39.47 -13.12
CA ARG A 180 -5.81 -40.84 -12.65
C ARG A 180 -7.00 -41.47 -13.38
N LYS A 181 -8.10 -40.72 -13.49
CA LYS A 181 -9.34 -41.15 -14.19
C LYS A 181 -9.13 -41.54 -15.66
N GLN A 182 -8.12 -41.00 -16.34
CA GLN A 182 -7.82 -41.38 -17.73
C GLN A 182 -7.19 -42.77 -17.82
N ARG A 183 -6.42 -43.18 -16.80
CA ARG A 183 -5.73 -44.48 -16.79
C ARG A 183 -6.66 -45.61 -16.36
N TYR A 184 -7.57 -45.35 -15.42
CA TYR A 184 -8.44 -46.36 -14.81
C TYR A 184 -9.88 -46.29 -15.30
N LYS A 185 -10.13 -45.70 -16.48
CA LYS A 185 -11.46 -45.63 -17.09
C LYS A 185 -11.96 -47.06 -17.34
N GLY A 186 -13.01 -47.47 -16.63
CA GLY A 186 -13.60 -48.81 -16.73
C GLY A 186 -13.09 -49.82 -15.68
N MET A 187 -12.16 -49.43 -14.81
CA MET A 187 -11.82 -50.20 -13.61
C MET A 187 -12.68 -49.73 -12.43
N ILE A 188 -13.14 -50.68 -11.61
CA ILE A 188 -13.89 -50.40 -10.38
C ILE A 188 -12.88 -49.83 -9.36
N GLU A 189 -12.79 -48.51 -9.26
CA GLU A 189 -12.05 -47.90 -8.15
C GLU A 189 -12.87 -48.12 -6.87
N ALA A 190 -12.30 -48.82 -5.88
CA ALA A 190 -12.89 -48.86 -4.55
C ALA A 190 -12.97 -47.43 -4.03
N THR A 191 -14.18 -46.86 -4.02
CA THR A 191 -14.42 -45.53 -3.48
C THR A 191 -14.26 -45.61 -1.97
N THR A 192 -13.05 -45.38 -1.48
CA THR A 192 -12.85 -45.05 -0.07
C THR A 192 -13.51 -43.69 0.16
N LYS A 193 -14.77 -43.71 0.62
CA LYS A 193 -15.39 -42.52 1.19
C LYS A 193 -14.53 -42.16 2.41
N THR A 194 -13.74 -41.10 2.31
CA THR A 194 -13.11 -40.48 3.48
C THR A 194 -14.25 -39.99 4.39
N PRO A 195 -14.22 -40.31 5.70
CA PRO A 195 -15.27 -39.93 6.64
C PRO A 195 -15.42 -38.42 6.79
#